data_AF-A0A970YRR7-F1
#
_entry.id   AF-A0A970YRR7-F1
#
_cell.length_a   1.000
_cell.length_b   1.000
_cell.length_c   1.000
_cell.angle_alpha   90.00
_cell.angle_beta   90.00
_cell.angle_gamma   90.00
#
_symmetry.space_group_name_H-M   'P 1'
#
loop_
_entity.id
_entity.type
_entity.pdbx_description
1 polymer ?
#
loop_
_entity_poly.entity_id
_entity_poly.type
_entity_poly.pdbx_seq_one_letter_code
_entity_poly.pdbx_strand_id
1 'polypeptide(L)'
;KERLTRQSQREPTISEIAKELDIPVEEVVLALDSIQDPISLFEPIFHDDGDALYVMDQVKDTVNTDEKWMDNISLTEAMNKLPDRERNILAMRFFEGRTQMEVAEEIGISQAQVSRLEKNALKYMRKYV
;
A
#
# COMPACT_ATOMS: atom_id res chain seq x y z
N LYS A 1 17.34 2.10 31.50
CA LYS A 1 16.72 0.82 31.91
C LYS A 1 17.58 0.07 32.95
N GLU A 2 18.75 -0.46 32.59
CA GLU A 2 19.55 -1.35 33.46
C GLU A 2 19.93 -0.80 34.84
N ARG A 3 20.24 0.51 34.94
CA ARG A 3 20.55 1.16 36.22
C ARG A 3 19.37 1.10 37.19
N LEU A 4 18.18 1.44 36.71
CA LEU A 4 16.95 1.42 37.51
C LEU A 4 16.59 0.00 37.92
N THR A 5 16.73 -0.99 37.01
CA THR A 5 16.51 -2.41 37.33
C THR A 5 17.41 -2.89 38.46
N ARG A 6 18.69 -2.49 38.44
CA ARG A 6 19.65 -2.83 39.52
C ARG A 6 19.30 -2.18 40.85
N GLN A 7 18.74 -0.97 40.84
CA GLN A 7 18.39 -0.23 42.06
C GLN A 7 17.06 -0.68 42.68
N SER A 8 16.04 -0.93 41.87
CA SER A 8 14.70 -1.28 42.34
C SER A 8 14.49 -2.79 42.52
N GLN A 9 15.45 -3.61 42.09
CA GLN A 9 15.34 -5.08 42.00
C GLN A 9 14.09 -5.57 41.26
N ARG A 10 13.51 -4.74 40.40
CA ARG A 10 12.37 -5.08 39.54
C ARG A 10 12.50 -4.37 38.21
N GLU A 11 11.74 -4.81 37.21
CA GLU A 11 11.65 -4.02 35.98
C GLU A 11 11.05 -2.63 36.28
N PRO A 12 11.71 -1.55 35.85
CA PRO A 12 11.17 -0.21 35.96
C PRO A 12 10.05 -0.01 34.94
N THR A 13 9.00 0.69 35.34
CA THR A 13 7.93 1.10 34.44
C THR A 13 8.40 2.17 33.47
N ILE A 14 7.70 2.32 32.34
CA ILE A 14 8.01 3.35 31.33
C ILE A 14 7.95 4.74 31.96
N SER A 15 6.97 5.00 32.83
CA SER A 15 6.83 6.27 33.55
C SER A 15 7.98 6.55 34.52
N GLU A 16 8.54 5.52 35.17
CA GLU A 16 9.71 5.67 36.05
C GLU A 16 10.97 6.01 35.26
N ILE A 17 11.14 5.42 34.07
CA ILE A 17 12.25 5.74 33.17
C ILE A 17 12.11 7.18 32.66
N ALA A 18 10.91 7.57 32.23
CA ALA A 18 10.62 8.92 31.75
C ALA A 18 10.91 9.99 32.82
N LYS A 19 10.46 9.74 34.06
CA LYS A 19 10.68 10.63 35.20
C LYS A 19 12.16 10.77 35.57
N GLU A 20 12.93 9.69 35.49
CA GLU A 20 14.37 9.70 35.80
C GLU A 20 15.19 10.42 34.71
N LEU A 21 14.74 10.38 33.46
CA LEU A 21 15.41 10.98 32.31
C LEU A 21 14.92 12.40 31.98
N ASP A 22 13.86 12.87 32.64
CA ASP A 22 13.19 14.16 32.40
C ASP A 22 12.74 14.35 30.94
N ILE A 23 12.18 13.27 30.36
CA ILE A 23 11.66 13.26 28.98
C ILE A 23 10.21 12.75 28.94
N PRO A 24 9.45 13.05 27.87
CA PRO A 24 8.11 12.52 27.68
C PRO A 24 8.07 10.98 27.64
N VAL A 25 6.96 10.40 28.10
CA VAL A 25 6.76 8.93 28.11
C VAL A 25 6.78 8.39 26.68
N GLU A 26 6.26 9.16 25.72
CA GLU A 26 6.20 8.83 24.30
C GLU A 26 7.60 8.64 23.71
N GLU A 27 8.57 9.46 24.11
CA GLU A 27 9.96 9.32 23.65
C GLU A 27 10.62 8.05 24.21
N VAL A 28 10.32 7.68 25.45
CA VAL A 28 10.80 6.42 26.04
C VAL A 28 10.20 5.21 25.32
N VAL A 29 8.90 5.24 24.99
CA VAL A 29 8.24 4.18 24.22
C VAL A 29 8.90 4.03 22.86
N LEU A 30 9.06 5.13 22.12
CA LEU A 30 9.68 5.12 20.80
C LEU A 30 11.11 4.57 20.84
N ALA A 31 11.90 4.99 21.82
CA ALA A 31 13.28 4.52 21.99
C ALA A 31 13.34 3.03 22.32
N LEU A 32 12.44 2.53 23.18
CA LEU A 32 12.36 1.11 23.53
C LEU A 32 11.86 0.23 22.39
N ASP A 33 10.99 0.76 21.53
CA ASP A 33 10.53 0.08 20.32
C ASP A 33 11.64 -0.03 19.28
N SER A 34 12.45 1.02 19.14
CA SER A 34 13.55 1.11 18.15
C SER A 34 14.72 0.16 18.38
N ILE A 35 14.86 -0.39 19.60
CA ILE A 35 15.95 -1.30 19.97
C ILE A 35 15.55 -2.78 19.92
N GLN A 36 14.32 -3.10 19.50
CA GLN A 36 13.87 -4.49 19.41
C GLN A 36 14.55 -5.21 18.23
N ASP A 37 15.05 -6.41 18.48
CA ASP A 37 15.60 -7.27 17.44
C ASP A 37 14.47 -7.78 16.53
N PRO A 38 14.70 -7.87 15.21
CA PRO A 38 13.69 -8.39 14.29
C PRO A 38 13.43 -9.88 14.54
N ILE A 39 12.16 -10.26 14.49
CA ILE A 39 11.71 -11.65 14.60
C ILE A 39 11.93 -12.35 13.25
N SER A 40 12.36 -13.62 13.27
CA SER A 40 12.52 -14.40 12.05
C SER A 40 11.17 -14.77 11.45
N LEU A 41 10.99 -14.57 10.15
CA LEU A 41 9.81 -15.07 9.43
C LEU A 41 9.68 -16.59 9.45
N PHE A 42 10.78 -17.31 9.70
CA PHE A 42 10.85 -18.76 9.81
C PHE A 42 10.80 -19.27 11.25
N GLU A 43 10.40 -18.42 12.20
CA GLU A 43 10.19 -18.85 13.58
C GLU A 43 8.84 -19.59 13.71
N PRO A 44 8.79 -20.80 14.29
CA PRO A 44 7.55 -21.52 14.48
C PRO A 44 6.75 -20.90 15.64
N ILE A 45 5.49 -20.56 15.37
CA ILE A 45 4.56 -19.94 16.34
C ILE A 45 3.55 -20.94 16.91
N PHE A 46 3.38 -22.08 16.24
CA PHE A 46 2.56 -23.19 16.73
C PHE A 46 3.10 -24.51 16.19
N HIS A 47 3.16 -25.53 17.06
CA HIS A 47 3.63 -26.87 16.72
C HIS A 47 2.65 -27.88 17.31
N ASP A 48 1.94 -28.58 16.44
CA ASP A 48 1.15 -29.79 16.75
C ASP A 48 1.73 -30.94 15.91
N ASP A 49 1.23 -32.17 16.06
CA ASP A 49 1.68 -33.40 15.35
C ASP A 49 1.63 -33.34 13.79
N GLY A 50 1.38 -32.17 13.20
CA GLY A 50 1.40 -31.86 11.77
C GLY A 50 2.47 -30.81 11.39
N ASP A 51 2.23 -30.08 10.30
CA ASP A 51 3.14 -29.02 9.83
C ASP A 51 3.21 -27.87 10.83
N ALA A 52 4.42 -27.41 11.15
CA ALA A 52 4.64 -26.25 11.99
C ALA A 52 4.13 -24.98 11.30
N LEU A 53 3.35 -24.16 12.01
CA LEU A 53 2.96 -22.84 11.56
C LEU A 53 4.10 -21.86 11.85
N TYR A 54 4.56 -21.16 10.83
CA TYR A 54 5.61 -20.16 10.91
C TYR A 54 5.05 -18.75 10.89
N VAL A 55 5.83 -17.76 11.36
CA VAL A 55 5.45 -16.33 11.27
C VAL A 55 5.08 -15.95 9.83
N MET A 56 5.83 -16.42 8.84
CA MET A 56 5.58 -16.16 7.41
C MET A 56 4.18 -16.56 6.94
N ASP A 57 3.56 -17.57 7.55
CA ASP A 57 2.25 -18.07 7.12
C ASP A 57 1.11 -17.11 7.51
N GLN A 58 1.35 -16.23 8.50
CA GLN A 58 0.38 -15.22 8.94
C GLN A 58 0.67 -13.82 8.41
N VAL A 59 1.86 -13.59 7.84
CA VAL A 59 2.22 -12.29 7.28
C VAL A 59 1.62 -12.17 5.88
N LYS A 60 0.55 -11.38 5.76
CA LYS A 60 -0.11 -11.07 4.48
C LYS A 60 0.46 -9.80 3.86
N ASP A 61 0.80 -9.85 2.58
CA ASP A 61 1.03 -8.64 1.79
C ASP A 61 -0.31 -7.90 1.57
N THR A 62 -0.42 -6.67 2.08
CA THR A 62 -1.59 -5.81 1.90
C THR A 62 -1.49 -4.93 0.64
N VAL A 63 -0.29 -4.85 0.06
CA VAL A 63 0.05 -4.02 -1.08
C VAL A 63 -0.10 -4.82 -2.38
N ASN A 64 0.50 -6.01 -2.48
CA ASN A 64 0.44 -6.87 -3.68
C ASN A 64 -0.47 -8.08 -3.45
N THR A 65 -1.77 -7.83 -3.33
CA THR A 65 -2.75 -8.91 -3.24
C THR A 65 -3.04 -9.49 -4.62
N ASP A 66 -3.39 -10.77 -4.66
CA ASP A 66 -3.85 -11.45 -5.89
C ASP A 66 -5.02 -10.70 -6.56
N GLU A 67 -5.89 -10.10 -5.76
CA GLU A 67 -7.00 -9.25 -6.21
C GLU A 67 -6.50 -8.04 -7.02
N LYS A 68 -5.54 -7.27 -6.49
CA LYS A 68 -4.95 -6.14 -7.22
C LYS A 68 -4.20 -6.59 -8.47
N TRP A 69 -3.62 -7.79 -8.44
CA TRP A 69 -2.95 -8.35 -9.61
C TRP A 69 -3.96 -8.71 -10.71
N MET A 70 -5.08 -9.33 -10.35
CA MET A 70 -6.21 -9.60 -11.25
C MET A 70 -6.84 -8.32 -11.82
N ASP A 71 -7.02 -7.28 -10.99
CA ASP A 71 -7.54 -5.98 -11.44
C ASP A 71 -6.64 -5.35 -12.49
N ASN A 72 -5.31 -5.37 -12.27
CA ASN A 72 -4.34 -4.84 -13.22
C ASN A 72 -4.34 -5.60 -14.56
N ILE A 73 -4.45 -6.93 -14.51
CA ILE A 73 -4.54 -7.75 -15.73
C ILE A 73 -5.81 -7.42 -16.51
N SER A 74 -6.95 -7.40 -15.82
CA SER A 74 -8.26 -7.09 -16.42
C SER A 74 -8.28 -5.70 -17.05
N LEU A 75 -7.72 -4.70 -16.36
CA LEU A 75 -7.59 -3.35 -16.86
C LEU A 75 -6.67 -3.27 -18.10
N THR A 76 -5.54 -3.97 -18.07
CA THR A 76 -4.59 -4.03 -19.19
C THR A 76 -5.22 -4.66 -20.42
N GLU A 77 -5.96 -5.75 -20.27
CA GLU A 77 -6.71 -6.36 -21.38
C GLU A 77 -7.79 -5.43 -21.93
N ALA A 78 -8.55 -4.77 -21.05
CA ALA A 78 -9.57 -3.82 -21.46
C ALA A 78 -8.99 -2.66 -22.27
N MET A 79 -7.82 -2.13 -21.85
CA MET A 79 -7.08 -1.09 -22.59
C MET A 79 -6.61 -1.56 -23.96
N ASN A 80 -6.14 -2.82 -24.07
CA ASN A 80 -5.67 -3.40 -25.33
C ASN A 80 -6.78 -3.61 -26.36
N LYS A 81 -8.03 -3.72 -25.93
CA LYS A 81 -9.19 -3.86 -26.82
C LYS A 81 -9.72 -2.53 -27.33
N LEU A 82 -9.28 -1.41 -26.77
CA LEU A 82 -9.67 -0.09 -27.26
C LEU A 82 -8.96 0.26 -28.58
N PRO A 83 -9.65 0.96 -29.49
CA PRO A 83 -9.01 1.62 -30.63
C PRO A 83 -7.89 2.56 -30.16
N ASP A 84 -6.82 2.67 -30.95
CA ASP A 84 -5.62 3.46 -30.60
C ASP A 84 -5.95 4.89 -30.20
N ARG A 85 -6.92 5.50 -30.88
CA ARG A 85 -7.37 6.87 -30.59
C ARG A 85 -8.00 7.01 -29.20
N GLU A 86 -8.88 6.07 -28.82
CA GLU A 86 -9.53 6.08 -27.50
C GLU A 86 -8.52 5.73 -26.40
N ARG A 87 -7.62 4.77 -26.67
CA ARG A 87 -6.53 4.42 -25.77
C ARG A 87 -5.61 5.62 -25.48
N ASN A 88 -5.23 6.36 -26.52
CA ASN A 88 -4.39 7.55 -26.37
C ASN A 88 -5.11 8.66 -25.58
N ILE A 89 -6.41 8.85 -25.82
CA ILE A 89 -7.23 9.77 -25.01
C ILE A 89 -7.20 9.36 -23.53
N LEU A 90 -7.42 8.09 -23.20
CA LEU A 90 -7.38 7.66 -21.80
C LEU A 90 -5.98 7.75 -21.19
N ALA A 91 -4.92 7.50 -21.98
CA ALA A 91 -3.53 7.68 -21.53
C ALA A 91 -3.26 9.12 -21.08
N MET A 92 -3.56 10.10 -21.94
CA MET A 92 -3.42 11.52 -21.59
C MET A 92 -4.30 11.92 -20.40
N ARG A 93 -5.53 11.39 -20.32
CA ARG A 93 -6.50 11.76 -19.28
C ARG A 93 -6.17 11.22 -17.89
N PHE A 94 -5.73 9.96 -17.80
CA PHE A 94 -5.60 9.25 -16.53
C PHE A 94 -4.15 8.96 -16.14
N PHE A 95 -3.23 8.80 -17.10
CA PHE A 95 -1.80 8.59 -16.79
C PHE A 95 -1.03 9.91 -16.75
N GLU A 96 -1.26 10.80 -17.72
CA GLU A 96 -0.60 12.12 -17.76
C GLU A 96 -1.35 13.20 -16.97
N GLY A 97 -2.59 12.91 -16.54
CA GLY A 97 -3.38 13.83 -15.70
C GLY A 97 -3.94 15.05 -16.42
N ARG A 98 -4.05 15.00 -17.76
CA ARG A 98 -4.49 16.15 -18.57
C ARG A 98 -5.99 16.37 -18.55
N THR A 99 -6.40 17.62 -18.64
CA THR A 99 -7.80 18.02 -18.78
C THR A 99 -8.36 17.66 -20.16
N GLN A 100 -9.69 17.53 -20.27
CA GLN A 100 -10.31 17.24 -21.58
C GLN A 100 -10.08 18.37 -22.59
N MET A 101 -9.88 19.60 -22.12
CA MET A 101 -9.55 20.74 -22.97
C MET A 101 -8.13 20.63 -23.54
N GLU A 102 -7.14 20.30 -22.71
CA GLU A 102 -5.76 20.09 -23.17
C GLU A 102 -5.65 18.91 -24.15
N VAL A 103 -6.39 17.83 -23.90
CA VAL A 103 -6.46 16.69 -24.83
C VAL A 103 -7.17 17.06 -26.13
N ALA A 104 -8.22 17.89 -26.05
CA ALA A 104 -8.95 18.38 -27.22
C ALA A 104 -8.06 19.24 -28.12
N GLU A 105 -7.27 20.13 -27.51
CA GLU A 105 -6.30 20.98 -28.20
C GLU A 105 -5.22 20.15 -28.90
N GLU A 106 -4.66 19.15 -28.24
CA GLU A 106 -3.61 18.30 -28.82
C GLU A 106 -4.11 17.42 -29.98
N ILE A 107 -5.30 16.85 -29.85
CA ILE A 107 -5.88 15.96 -30.89
C ILE A 107 -6.56 16.77 -32.01
N GLY A 108 -6.79 18.08 -31.82
CA GLY A 108 -7.45 18.94 -32.80
C GLY A 108 -8.95 18.65 -32.93
N ILE A 109 -9.63 18.35 -31.82
CA ILE A 109 -11.09 18.14 -31.77
C ILE A 109 -11.73 18.99 -30.68
N SER A 110 -13.07 19.04 -30.63
CA SER A 110 -13.77 19.73 -29.54
C SER A 110 -13.70 18.94 -28.23
N GLN A 111 -13.74 19.64 -27.09
CA GLN A 111 -13.86 19.02 -25.76
C GLN A 111 -15.09 18.10 -25.66
N ALA A 112 -16.22 18.48 -26.27
CA ALA A 112 -17.42 17.65 -26.30
C ALA A 112 -17.19 16.32 -27.04
N GLN A 113 -16.35 16.30 -28.08
CA GLN A 113 -15.97 15.06 -28.77
C GLN A 113 -15.02 14.21 -27.91
N VAL A 114 -14.03 14.81 -27.24
CA VAL A 114 -13.18 14.09 -26.26
C VAL A 114 -14.04 13.44 -25.19
N SER A 115 -14.98 14.17 -24.62
CA SER A 115 -15.90 13.67 -23.60
C SER A 115 -16.72 12.46 -24.08
N ARG A 116 -17.21 12.49 -25.33
CA ARG A 116 -17.93 11.36 -25.93
C ARG A 116 -17.04 10.13 -26.13
N LEU A 117 -15.82 10.33 -26.66
CA LEU A 117 -14.86 9.25 -26.87
C LEU A 117 -14.43 8.62 -25.53
N GLU A 118 -14.12 9.42 -24.52
CA GLU A 118 -13.79 8.95 -23.17
C GLU A 118 -14.95 8.12 -22.57
N LYS A 119 -16.19 8.64 -22.67
CA LYS A 119 -17.36 7.92 -22.15
C LYS A 119 -17.61 6.59 -22.88
N ASN A 120 -17.41 6.55 -24.19
CA ASN A 120 -17.56 5.33 -24.99
C ASN A 120 -16.47 4.30 -24.65
N ALA A 121 -15.22 4.76 -24.55
CA ALA A 121 -14.08 3.94 -24.16
C ALA A 121 -14.29 3.31 -22.78
N LEU A 122 -14.65 4.12 -21.78
CA LEU A 122 -14.94 3.65 -20.42
C LEU A 122 -16.11 2.65 -20.39
N LYS A 123 -17.18 2.91 -21.16
CA LYS A 123 -18.31 1.98 -21.27
C LYS A 123 -17.90 0.65 -21.91
N TYR A 124 -17.00 0.69 -22.87
CA TYR A 124 -16.47 -0.51 -23.53
C TYR A 124 -15.56 -1.31 -22.59
N MET A 125 -14.66 -0.64 -21.87
CA MET A 125 -13.75 -1.28 -20.91
C MET A 125 -14.49 -2.01 -19.78
N ARG A 126 -15.59 -1.45 -19.28
CA ARG A 126 -16.46 -2.10 -18.26
C ARG A 126 -17.10 -3.42 -18.68
N LYS A 127 -16.95 -3.86 -19.93
CA LYS A 127 -17.38 -5.21 -20.36
C LYS A 127 -16.32 -6.28 -20.09
N TYR A 128 -15.10 -5.87 -19.77
CA TYR A 128 -13.92 -6.71 -19.63
C TYR A 128 -13.27 -6.61 -18.25
N VAL A 129 -13.82 -5.73 -17.39
CA VAL A 129 -13.52 -5.57 -15.97
C VAL A 129 -14.84 -5.83 -15.24
#